data_AF-A0A535KJA1-F1
#
_entry.id   AF-A0A535KJA1-F1
#
_cell.length_a   1.000
_cell.length_b   1.000
_cell.length_c   1.000
_cell.angle_alpha   90.00
_cell.angle_beta   90.00
_cell.angle_gamma   90.00
#
_symmetry.space_group_name_H-M   'P 1'
#
loop_
_entity.id
_entity.type
_entity.pdbx_description
1 polymer ?
#
loop_
_entity_poly.entity_id
_entity_poly.type
_entity_poly.pdbx_seq_one_letter_code
_entity_poly.pdbx_strand_id
1 'polypeptide(L)'
;MTNPLTGPLGASAVYGPQKGADEAAVSELDAALARLAGVIERDLGKRVADVPGAGAAGGAGAGLMAFLDASLVPGAPLVVEAAGFDAKLAGA
;
A
#
# COMPACT_ATOMS: atom_id res chain seq x y z
N MET A 1 6.33 4.49 4.49
CA MET A 1 6.79 3.21 3.92
C MET A 1 6.57 3.26 2.42
N THR A 2 7.43 2.63 1.63
CA THR A 2 7.43 2.72 0.15
C THR A 2 7.33 1.36 -0.54
N ASN A 3 7.11 0.30 0.22
CA ASN A 3 7.05 -1.08 -0.26
C ASN A 3 6.00 -1.24 -1.38
N PRO A 4 6.38 -1.81 -2.54
CA PRO A 4 5.45 -2.13 -3.62
C PRO A 4 4.50 -3.26 -3.19
N LEU A 5 3.57 -3.64 -4.07
CA LEU A 5 2.59 -4.68 -3.78
C LEU A 5 3.27 -6.07 -3.66
N THR A 6 4.19 -6.38 -4.57
CA THR A 6 4.77 -7.72 -4.75
C THR A 6 6.31 -7.71 -4.80
N GLY A 7 6.91 -8.89 -4.76
CA GLY A 7 8.35 -9.09 -4.91
C GLY A 7 9.11 -9.07 -3.58
N PRO A 8 10.46 -9.03 -3.62
CA PRO A 8 11.30 -9.19 -2.42
C PRO A 8 11.09 -8.10 -1.35
N LEU A 9 10.63 -6.93 -1.77
CA LEU A 9 10.29 -5.80 -0.88
C LEU A 9 8.77 -5.58 -0.78
N GLY A 10 7.98 -6.51 -1.30
CA GLY A 10 6.53 -6.45 -1.40
C GLY A 10 5.80 -6.73 -0.09
N ALA A 11 4.47 -6.68 -0.15
CA ALA A 11 3.62 -6.78 1.03
C ALA A 11 3.80 -8.11 1.79
N SER A 12 3.78 -9.22 1.06
CA SER A 12 3.91 -10.58 1.61
C SER A 12 5.30 -10.81 2.20
N ALA A 13 6.36 -10.46 1.45
CA ALA A 13 7.74 -10.68 1.88
C ALA A 13 8.11 -9.87 3.14
N VAL A 14 7.70 -8.61 3.21
CA VAL A 14 8.14 -7.69 4.28
C VAL A 14 7.23 -7.75 5.50
N TYR A 15 5.91 -7.89 5.30
CA TYR A 15 4.94 -7.81 6.41
C TYR A 15 4.22 -9.14 6.70
N GLY A 16 4.35 -10.15 5.85
CA GLY A 16 3.80 -11.48 6.08
C GLY A 16 4.37 -12.15 7.33
N PRO A 17 5.70 -12.19 7.54
CA PRO A 17 6.31 -12.88 8.68
C PRO A 17 5.83 -12.38 10.04
N GLN A 18 5.75 -11.05 10.23
CA GLN A 18 5.23 -10.46 11.47
C GLN A 18 3.73 -10.70 11.70
N LYS A 19 3.00 -11.16 10.68
CA LYS A 19 1.58 -11.57 10.76
C LYS A 19 1.42 -13.10 10.84
N GLY A 20 2.52 -13.84 10.97
CA GLY A 20 2.50 -15.30 11.11
C GLY A 20 2.55 -16.08 9.79
N ALA A 21 2.84 -15.45 8.65
CA ALA A 21 3.07 -16.17 7.41
C ALA A 21 4.47 -16.82 7.41
N ASP A 22 4.53 -18.13 7.19
CA ASP A 22 5.79 -18.83 6.92
C ASP A 22 6.26 -18.59 5.48
N GLU A 23 7.42 -19.15 5.10
CA GLU A 23 8.00 -18.95 3.78
C GLU A 23 7.10 -19.43 2.64
N ALA A 24 6.40 -20.55 2.86
CA ALA A 24 5.47 -21.11 1.88
C ALA A 24 4.27 -20.18 1.68
N ALA A 25 3.67 -19.70 2.77
CA ALA A 25 2.58 -18.75 2.75
C ALA A 25 3.00 -17.41 2.13
N VAL A 26 4.21 -16.92 2.42
CA VAL A 26 4.74 -15.69 1.80
C VAL A 26 4.80 -15.83 0.28
N SER A 27 5.33 -16.95 -0.22
CA SER A 27 5.43 -17.22 -1.66
C SER A 27 4.03 -17.31 -2.30
N GLU A 28 3.10 -18.01 -1.67
CA GLU A 28 1.72 -18.14 -2.14
C GLU A 28 1.00 -16.78 -2.20
N LEU A 29 1.11 -15.99 -1.13
CA LEU A 29 0.48 -14.67 -1.03
C LEU A 29 1.08 -13.69 -2.03
N ASP A 30 2.40 -13.68 -2.22
CA ASP A 30 3.05 -12.82 -3.23
C ASP A 30 2.57 -13.15 -4.65
N ALA A 31 2.51 -14.45 -4.99
CA ALA A 31 1.97 -14.90 -6.26
C ALA A 31 0.48 -14.55 -6.42
N ALA A 32 -0.32 -14.62 -5.34
CA ALA A 32 -1.73 -14.22 -5.37
C ALA A 32 -1.90 -12.72 -5.60
N LEU A 33 -1.10 -11.88 -4.94
CA LEU A 33 -1.09 -10.44 -5.14
C LEU A 33 -0.63 -10.06 -6.55
N ALA A 34 0.34 -10.78 -7.12
CA ALA A 34 0.78 -10.56 -8.50
C ALA A 34 -0.34 -10.87 -9.50
N ARG A 35 -1.08 -11.97 -9.29
CA ARG A 35 -2.27 -12.29 -10.10
C ARG A 35 -3.35 -11.20 -9.98
N LEU A 36 -3.62 -10.74 -8.76
CA LEU A 36 -4.60 -9.66 -8.52
C LEU A 36 -4.19 -8.38 -9.25
N ALA A 37 -2.91 -7.99 -9.20
CA ALA A 37 -2.41 -6.83 -9.92
C ALA A 37 -2.61 -6.94 -11.43
N GLY A 38 -2.34 -8.12 -12.01
CA GLY A 38 -2.59 -8.39 -13.43
C GLY A 38 -4.07 -8.31 -13.81
N VAL A 39 -4.98 -8.76 -12.93
CA VAL A 39 -6.43 -8.61 -13.14
C VAL A 39 -6.85 -7.14 -13.08
N ILE A 40 -6.34 -6.37 -12.11
CA ILE A 40 -6.60 -4.94 -11.99
C ILE A 40 -6.12 -4.20 -13.25
N GLU A 41 -4.93 -4.51 -13.75
CA GLU A 41 -4.41 -3.89 -14.97
C GLU A 41 -5.26 -4.25 -16.19
N ARG A 42 -5.63 -5.53 -16.35
CA ARG A 42 -6.46 -6.01 -17.46
C ARG A 42 -7.86 -5.38 -17.47
N ASP A 43 -8.53 -5.35 -16.33
CA ASP A 43 -9.96 -5.00 -16.25
C ASP A 43 -10.21 -3.52 -15.99
N LEU A 44 -9.27 -2.85 -15.29
CA LEU A 44 -9.41 -1.44 -14.92
C LEU A 44 -8.39 -0.53 -15.62
N GLY A 45 -7.39 -1.08 -16.31
CA GLY A 45 -6.32 -0.31 -16.96
C GLY A 45 -5.37 0.37 -15.96
N LYS A 46 -5.40 -0.02 -14.67
CA LYS A 46 -4.61 0.61 -13.61
C LYS A 46 -3.41 -0.25 -13.23
N ARG A 47 -2.21 0.34 -13.29
CA ARG A 47 -0.96 -0.33 -12.88
C ARG A 47 -0.61 0.03 -11.44
N VAL A 48 -0.89 -0.89 -10.52
CA VAL A 48 -0.73 -0.66 -9.06
C VAL A 48 0.41 -1.46 -8.43
N ALA A 49 0.94 -2.49 -9.11
CA ALA A 49 1.93 -3.41 -8.53
C ALA A 49 3.19 -2.70 -8.01
N ASP A 50 3.74 -1.81 -8.83
CA ASP A 50 5.03 -1.16 -8.59
C ASP A 50 4.91 0.21 -7.91
N VAL A 51 3.70 0.67 -7.61
CA VAL A 51 3.50 1.99 -7.00
C VAL A 51 4.10 1.99 -5.60
N PRO A 52 4.98 2.96 -5.24
CA PRO A 52 5.53 3.03 -3.91
C PRO A 52 4.45 3.13 -2.84
N GLY A 53 4.46 2.18 -1.89
CA GLY A 53 3.45 2.09 -0.83
C GLY A 53 2.21 1.28 -1.19
N ALA A 54 2.11 0.72 -2.40
CA ALA A 54 1.01 -0.16 -2.80
C ALA A 54 0.86 -1.38 -1.88
N GLY A 55 1.97 -1.87 -1.30
CA GLY A 55 1.97 -2.98 -0.36
C GLY A 55 1.48 -2.64 1.05
N ALA A 56 1.16 -1.37 1.33
CA ALA A 56 0.71 -0.94 2.64
C ALA A 56 -0.50 -1.75 3.13
N ALA A 57 -0.47 -2.11 4.41
CA ALA A 57 -1.50 -2.91 5.07
C ALA A 57 -1.83 -4.25 4.37
N GLY A 58 -0.86 -4.88 3.70
CA GLY A 58 -1.08 -6.16 3.01
C GLY A 58 -1.70 -6.01 1.62
N GLY A 59 -1.45 -4.89 0.93
CA GLY A 59 -2.00 -4.61 -0.39
C GLY A 59 -3.29 -3.80 -0.39
N ALA A 60 -3.78 -3.37 0.78
CA ALA A 60 -4.93 -2.46 0.84
C ALA A 60 -4.62 -1.12 0.17
N GLY A 61 -3.37 -0.65 0.21
CA GLY A 61 -2.93 0.52 -0.56
C GLY A 61 -3.21 0.37 -2.06
N ALA A 62 -2.81 -0.76 -2.66
CA ALA A 62 -3.12 -1.09 -4.05
C ALA A 62 -4.63 -1.13 -4.32
N GLY A 63 -5.41 -1.73 -3.41
CA GLY A 63 -6.87 -1.78 -3.53
C GLY A 63 -7.52 -0.39 -3.53
N LEU A 64 -7.14 0.48 -2.59
CA LEU A 64 -7.67 1.85 -2.52
C LEU A 64 -7.35 2.66 -3.80
N MET A 65 -6.14 2.52 -4.33
CA MET A 65 -5.75 3.16 -5.60
C MET A 65 -6.54 2.60 -6.79
N ALA A 66 -6.67 1.27 -6.87
CA ALA A 66 -7.34 0.59 -7.98
C ALA A 66 -8.85 0.89 -8.01
N PHE A 67 -9.52 0.77 -6.87
CA PHE A 67 -10.98 0.73 -6.79
C PHE A 67 -11.63 2.04 -6.36
N LEU A 68 -10.91 2.91 -5.63
CA LEU A 68 -11.45 4.17 -5.12
C LEU A 68 -10.74 5.42 -5.64
N ASP A 69 -9.80 5.25 -6.57
CA ASP A 69 -8.97 6.35 -7.10
C ASP A 69 -8.27 7.17 -6.01
N ALA A 70 -7.93 6.51 -4.90
CA ALA A 70 -7.23 7.14 -3.79
C ALA A 70 -5.76 7.43 -4.12
N SER A 71 -5.20 8.48 -3.53
CA SER A 71 -3.77 8.79 -3.59
C SER A 71 -3.08 8.47 -2.26
N LEU A 72 -1.91 7.81 -2.31
CA LEU A 72 -1.06 7.63 -1.14
C LEU A 72 -0.33 8.93 -0.81
N VAL A 73 -0.49 9.41 0.42
CA VAL A 73 0.17 10.63 0.93
C VAL A 73 0.84 10.36 2.28
N PRO A 74 1.87 11.13 2.65
CA PRO A 74 2.46 11.05 3.98
C PRO A 74 1.44 11.35 5.10
N GLY A 75 1.28 10.42 6.04
CA GLY A 75 0.23 10.52 7.06
C GLY A 75 0.43 11.64 8.08
N ALA A 76 1.66 11.89 8.54
CA ALA A 76 1.91 12.95 9.52
C ALA A 76 1.60 14.35 8.95
N PRO A 77 2.11 14.73 7.76
CA PRO A 77 1.68 15.98 7.10
C PRO A 77 0.17 16.08 6.91
N LEU A 78 -0.49 15.02 6.45
CA LEU A 78 -1.94 14.99 6.27
C LEU A 78 -2.69 15.30 7.58
N VAL A 79 -2.26 14.70 8.70
CA VAL A 79 -2.88 14.95 10.01
C VAL A 79 -2.61 16.36 10.52
N VAL A 80 -1.39 16.88 10.34
CA VAL A 80 -1.02 18.26 10.72
C VAL A 80 -1.89 19.28 9.96
N GLU A 81 -2.04 19.09 8.66
CA GLU A 81 -2.91 19.90 7.80
C GLU A 81 -4.37 19.79 8.25
N ALA A 82 -4.90 18.57 8.37
CA ALA A 82 -6.28 18.32 8.77
C ALA A 82 -6.62 18.84 10.17
N ALA A 83 -5.64 18.87 11.09
CA ALA A 83 -5.80 19.41 12.43
C ALA A 83 -5.77 20.95 12.49
N GLY A 84 -5.46 21.62 11.37
CA GLY A 84 -5.26 23.06 11.28
C GLY A 84 -4.12 23.54 12.16
N PHE A 85 -3.03 22.74 12.26
CA PHE A 85 -2.00 22.93 13.25
C PHE A 85 -1.25 24.27 13.09
N ASP A 86 -0.97 24.68 11.85
CA ASP A 86 -0.27 25.94 11.56
C ASP A 86 -1.04 27.16 12.07
N ALA A 87 -2.37 27.17 11.91
CA ALA A 87 -3.21 28.25 12.42
C ALA A 87 -3.23 28.31 13.94
N LYS A 88 -3.10 27.16 14.63
CA LYS A 88 -3.04 27.08 16.09
C LYS A 88 -1.68 27.47 16.64
N LEU A 89 -0.60 27.16 15.93
CA LEU A 89 0.77 27.57 16.26
C LEU A 89 0.97 29.08 16.13
N ALA A 90 0.34 29.71 15.13
CA ALA A 90 0.48 31.15 14.91
C ALA A 90 -0.03 32.03 16.07
N GLY A 91 -0.81 31.47 17.00
CA GLY A 91 -1.32 32.15 18.20
C GLY A 91 -0.75 31.64 19.52
N ALA A 92 0.30 30.81 19.49
CA ALA A 92 0.93 30.19 20.67
C ALA A 92 2.20 30.94 21.12
#